data_AF-A0A069DT26-F1
#
_entry.id   AF-A0A069DT26-F1
#
_cell.length_a   1.000
_cell.length_b   1.000
_cell.length_c   1.000
_cell.angle_alpha   90.00
_cell.angle_beta   90.00
_cell.angle_gamma   90.00
#
_symmetry.space_group_name_H-M   'P 1'
#
loop_
_entity.id
_entity.type
_entity.pdbx_description
1 polymer ?
#
loop_
_entity_poly.entity_id
_entity_poly.type
_entity_poly.pdbx_seq_one_letter_code
_entity_poly.pdbx_strand_id
1 'polypeptide(L)'
;MASCHKRKACDSEEENYEITENNEENVTYKEEEEMESEEEEEENNEITNEEDDDDDAIDADEESNDSEEEDEETNSSTEGQDLGNNILDKKIAKRDRQSEEMKNGDFAEDEEEQEEYQDDEEHMNSDVLPTSTAILNVLDLRQKLGTPDGASAIKNYFSQKSDVDHVSEYIKQGGSVSELVSQLDLLDIRKGAAVDVFSALGLVILKCMKEFPDREHELAEECKEFITNYINQLSPMLSQKTALNRKKTILKLLSAIASISDGLALQVLSVLDLKKDVIYYLAEHNNPLDESSIRILFSQFLLSFIVGHNAKVVNRLCEKKYWIPALFPEMKYDLFN
;
A
#
# COMPACT_ATOMS: atom_id res chain seq x y z
N MET A 1 74.34 -18.01 17.97
CA MET A 1 73.26 -17.00 17.89
C MET A 1 71.97 -17.74 17.59
N ALA A 2 70.96 -17.57 18.45
CA ALA A 2 69.49 -17.65 18.24
C ALA A 2 68.89 -18.73 17.30
N SER A 3 67.76 -19.38 17.56
CA SER A 3 66.75 -19.32 18.62
C SER A 3 65.85 -20.56 18.45
N CYS A 4 65.42 -21.12 19.57
CA CYS A 4 64.52 -22.25 19.70
C CYS A 4 63.08 -21.72 19.76
N HIS A 5 62.12 -22.28 19.01
CA HIS A 5 60.69 -22.04 19.24
C HIS A 5 59.91 -23.36 19.32
N LYS A 6 59.32 -23.53 20.50
CA LYS A 6 58.45 -24.61 20.97
C LYS A 6 57.13 -24.63 20.19
N ARG A 7 56.63 -25.83 19.90
CA ARG A 7 55.20 -26.06 19.61
C ARG A 7 54.51 -26.48 20.90
N LYS A 8 53.40 -25.82 21.20
CA LYS A 8 52.54 -26.01 22.36
C LYS A 8 51.32 -26.82 21.88
N ALA A 9 51.06 -27.95 22.50
CA ALA A 9 49.81 -28.69 22.37
C ALA A 9 48.82 -28.10 23.40
N CYS A 10 47.58 -27.90 22.98
CA CYS A 10 46.44 -27.64 23.87
C CYS A 10 45.45 -28.78 23.65
N ASP A 11 45.20 -29.49 24.74
CA ASP A 11 44.15 -30.47 24.93
C ASP A 11 42.78 -29.81 24.82
N SER A 12 41.85 -30.47 24.15
CA SER A 12 40.42 -30.16 24.14
C SER A 12 39.71 -31.22 24.97
N GLU A 13 39.17 -30.81 26.11
CA GLU A 13 38.30 -31.61 26.97
C GLU A 13 36.88 -31.63 26.35
N GLU A 14 36.38 -32.84 26.08
CA GLU A 14 35.00 -33.11 25.68
C GLU A 14 34.14 -33.27 26.96
N GLU A 15 33.25 -32.32 27.22
CA GLU A 15 32.18 -32.47 28.20
C GLU A 15 30.97 -33.14 27.54
N ASN A 16 30.73 -34.40 27.91
CA ASN A 16 29.51 -35.14 27.60
C ASN A 16 28.41 -34.77 28.61
N TYR A 17 27.29 -34.24 28.12
CA TYR A 17 26.05 -34.11 28.89
C TYR A 17 25.21 -35.38 28.75
N GLU A 18 25.05 -36.10 29.86
CA GLU A 18 24.04 -37.16 30.03
C GLU A 18 22.63 -36.56 30.06
N ILE A 19 21.75 -37.05 29.20
CA ILE A 19 20.30 -36.85 29.30
C ILE A 19 19.73 -38.10 29.96
N THR A 20 19.23 -37.93 31.19
CA THR A 20 18.42 -38.94 31.88
C THR A 20 16.94 -38.69 31.57
N GLU A 21 16.37 -39.54 30.72
CA GLU A 21 14.92 -39.76 30.64
C GLU A 21 14.50 -40.67 31.80
N ASN A 22 13.51 -40.23 32.59
CA ASN A 22 12.50 -41.06 33.28
C ASN A 22 11.66 -40.16 34.19
N ASN A 23 10.37 -40.00 33.89
CA ASN A 23 9.31 -40.51 34.76
C ASN A 23 7.93 -40.20 34.18
N GLU A 24 7.22 -41.28 33.90
CA GLU A 24 5.77 -41.36 33.85
C GLU A 24 5.20 -41.08 35.25
N GLU A 25 4.13 -40.28 35.35
CA GLU A 25 3.10 -40.53 36.37
C GLU A 25 1.75 -39.92 35.96
N ASN A 26 0.80 -40.84 35.76
CA ASN A 26 -0.65 -40.76 35.92
C ASN A 26 -1.28 -39.39 36.25
N VAL A 27 -2.15 -38.92 35.36
CA VAL A 27 -3.30 -38.13 35.79
C VAL A 27 -4.57 -38.71 35.17
N THR A 28 -5.31 -39.40 36.04
CA THR A 28 -6.68 -39.85 35.89
C THR A 28 -7.61 -38.63 35.99
N TYR A 29 -8.38 -38.32 34.95
CA TYR A 29 -9.54 -37.43 35.08
C TYR A 29 -10.82 -38.22 34.81
N LYS A 30 -11.72 -38.06 35.78
CA LYS A 30 -13.02 -38.69 35.91
C LYS A 30 -14.03 -38.11 34.92
N GLU A 31 -14.95 -38.98 34.51
CA GLU A 31 -16.30 -38.68 34.05
C GLU A 31 -17.10 -37.89 35.11
N GLU A 32 -18.31 -37.46 34.71
CA GLU A 32 -19.33 -36.63 35.39
C GLU A 32 -19.28 -35.17 34.91
N GLU A 33 -20.35 -34.54 34.41
CA GLU A 33 -21.77 -34.88 34.32
C GLU A 33 -22.40 -33.95 33.27
N GLU A 34 -23.32 -34.50 32.49
CA GLU A 34 -24.29 -33.74 31.70
C GLU A 34 -25.12 -32.85 32.63
N MET A 35 -25.35 -31.60 32.25
CA MET A 35 -26.43 -30.81 32.82
C MET A 35 -27.14 -30.06 31.68
N GLU A 36 -28.21 -30.71 31.22
CA GLU A 36 -29.32 -30.10 30.50
C GLU A 36 -30.05 -29.10 31.42
N SER A 37 -30.39 -27.94 30.86
CA SER A 37 -31.53 -27.11 31.24
C SER A 37 -31.88 -26.30 29.99
N GLU A 38 -32.90 -26.68 29.22
CA GLU A 38 -34.32 -26.28 29.40
C GLU A 38 -34.45 -24.77 29.63
N GLU A 39 -34.75 -24.04 28.56
CA GLU A 39 -36.10 -23.52 28.24
C GLU A 39 -36.46 -22.30 29.09
N GLU A 40 -36.56 -21.14 28.43
CA GLU A 40 -37.68 -20.21 28.67
C GLU A 40 -37.82 -19.30 27.44
N GLU A 41 -38.90 -19.59 26.69
CA GLU A 41 -39.57 -18.67 25.78
C GLU A 41 -40.17 -17.50 26.58
N GLU A 42 -40.18 -16.29 26.02
CA GLU A 42 -41.25 -15.29 26.16
C GLU A 42 -40.91 -14.14 25.17
N GLU A 43 -41.57 -14.13 24.02
CA GLU A 43 -42.76 -13.34 23.71
C GLU A 43 -42.51 -11.84 23.44
N ASN A 44 -42.72 -11.49 22.16
CA ASN A 44 -43.56 -10.39 21.67
C ASN A 44 -43.30 -8.96 22.20
N ASN A 45 -42.81 -8.10 21.30
CA ASN A 45 -43.51 -6.85 21.08
C ASN A 45 -43.36 -6.35 19.63
N GLU A 46 -44.32 -6.79 18.83
CA GLU A 46 -44.76 -6.21 17.58
C GLU A 46 -45.45 -4.87 17.90
N ILE A 47 -44.79 -3.75 17.60
CA ILE A 47 -45.46 -2.45 17.53
C ILE A 47 -45.60 -2.12 16.05
N THR A 48 -46.75 -2.48 15.53
CA THR A 48 -47.41 -1.84 14.40
C THR A 48 -47.76 -0.41 14.77
N ASN A 49 -47.39 0.55 13.92
CA ASN A 49 -48.12 1.81 13.78
C ASN A 49 -48.24 2.08 12.28
N GLU A 50 -49.42 1.70 11.80
CA GLU A 50 -50.14 2.20 10.62
C GLU A 50 -50.18 3.74 10.66
N GLU A 51 -49.81 4.42 9.57
CA GLU A 51 -50.67 4.94 8.48
C GLU A 51 -50.88 6.46 8.63
N ASP A 52 -51.34 7.05 7.53
CA ASP A 52 -51.76 8.43 7.27
C ASP A 52 -50.63 9.36 6.76
N ASP A 53 -50.52 9.50 5.43
CA ASP A 53 -51.31 10.38 4.55
C ASP A 53 -50.74 11.81 4.57
N ASP A 54 -50.17 12.25 3.46
CA ASP A 54 -50.68 13.42 2.76
C ASP A 54 -49.95 13.62 1.43
N ASP A 55 -50.78 13.61 0.39
CA ASP A 55 -50.54 14.10 -0.95
C ASP A 55 -49.99 15.53 -0.93
N ASP A 56 -49.01 15.82 -1.79
CA ASP A 56 -48.97 17.11 -2.48
C ASP A 56 -48.24 16.96 -3.82
N ALA A 57 -49.06 16.73 -4.84
CA ALA A 57 -48.72 17.05 -6.21
C ALA A 57 -48.57 18.56 -6.35
N ILE A 58 -47.44 19.03 -6.88
CA ILE A 58 -47.34 20.37 -7.45
C ILE A 58 -46.86 20.28 -8.90
N ASP A 59 -47.61 21.03 -9.67
CA ASP A 59 -47.74 21.13 -11.11
C ASP A 59 -46.49 21.51 -11.91
N ALA A 60 -46.65 21.18 -13.19
CA ALA A 60 -46.00 21.69 -14.37
C ALA A 60 -45.78 23.21 -14.40
N ASP A 61 -44.66 23.59 -15.02
CA ASP A 61 -44.48 24.73 -15.92
C ASP A 61 -43.31 24.31 -16.84
N GLU A 62 -43.52 23.86 -18.08
CA GLU A 62 -43.83 24.66 -19.27
C GLU A 62 -43.13 26.02 -19.31
N GLU A 63 -41.91 26.08 -19.85
CA GLU A 63 -41.56 27.17 -20.78
C GLU A 63 -40.71 26.65 -21.94
N SER A 64 -41.34 26.73 -23.11
CA SER A 64 -40.80 26.70 -24.46
C SER A 64 -39.75 27.78 -24.68
N ASN A 65 -38.68 27.46 -25.41
CA ASN A 65 -38.07 28.47 -26.28
C ASN A 65 -37.70 27.85 -27.62
N ASP A 66 -38.55 28.19 -28.58
CA ASP A 66 -38.51 27.93 -30.00
C ASP A 66 -37.84 29.13 -30.68
N SER A 67 -36.93 28.90 -31.61
CA SER A 67 -36.61 29.83 -32.70
C SER A 67 -35.76 29.11 -33.76
N GLU A 68 -36.47 28.71 -34.82
CA GLU A 68 -36.25 29.11 -36.21
C GLU A 68 -34.84 28.90 -36.79
N GLU A 69 -34.66 27.89 -37.65
CA GLU A 69 -34.85 27.95 -39.11
C GLU A 69 -33.73 28.75 -39.81
N GLU A 70 -32.91 28.05 -40.60
CA GLU A 70 -32.58 28.49 -41.95
C GLU A 70 -32.18 27.26 -42.80
N ASP A 71 -33.03 26.99 -43.79
CA ASP A 71 -32.86 26.04 -44.88
C ASP A 71 -31.81 26.53 -45.90
N GLU A 72 -30.99 25.61 -46.41
CA GLU A 72 -30.59 25.64 -47.83
C GLU A 72 -30.54 24.21 -48.40
N GLU A 73 -31.64 23.86 -49.07
CA GLU A 73 -31.74 23.16 -50.36
C GLU A 73 -30.46 23.32 -51.25
N THR A 74 -29.98 22.41 -52.11
CA THR A 74 -30.64 21.40 -52.96
C THR A 74 -29.60 20.60 -53.78
N ASN A 75 -30.00 19.37 -54.17
CA ASN A 75 -29.71 18.65 -55.43
C ASN A 75 -28.25 18.26 -55.77
N SER A 76 -27.94 17.06 -56.31
CA SER A 76 -28.59 16.37 -57.42
C SER A 76 -28.09 14.93 -57.54
N SER A 77 -29.01 14.05 -57.89
CA SER A 77 -28.91 12.66 -58.35
C SER A 77 -27.76 12.38 -59.34
N THR A 78 -27.26 11.14 -59.37
CA THR A 78 -27.43 10.23 -60.54
C THR A 78 -27.17 8.78 -60.15
N GLU A 79 -28.15 7.91 -60.41
CA GLU A 79 -28.07 6.45 -60.38
C GLU A 79 -27.27 5.89 -61.57
N GLY A 80 -26.83 4.63 -61.50
CA GLY A 80 -26.59 3.83 -62.71
C GLY A 80 -25.50 2.76 -62.60
N GLN A 81 -25.95 1.55 -62.24
CA GLN A 81 -25.62 0.25 -62.87
C GLN A 81 -24.29 0.11 -63.64
N ASP A 82 -23.50 -0.94 -63.37
CA ASP A 82 -23.55 -2.19 -64.16
C ASP A 82 -22.49 -3.22 -63.68
N LEU A 83 -22.79 -4.46 -64.03
CA LEU A 83 -22.17 -5.75 -63.73
C LEU A 83 -20.79 -5.96 -64.38
N GLY A 84 -20.02 -6.93 -63.86
CA GLY A 84 -19.26 -7.84 -64.73
C GLY A 84 -17.78 -8.09 -64.42
N ASN A 85 -17.54 -9.25 -63.81
CA ASN A 85 -16.45 -10.24 -64.03
C ASN A 85 -15.18 -9.85 -64.84
N ASN A 86 -14.01 -10.20 -64.29
CA ASN A 86 -12.96 -11.10 -64.82
C ASN A 86 -11.64 -10.84 -64.06
N ILE A 87 -11.04 -11.81 -63.36
CA ILE A 87 -10.19 -12.91 -63.85
C ILE A 87 -8.85 -12.46 -64.48
N LEU A 88 -7.78 -13.05 -63.92
CA LEU A 88 -6.43 -13.32 -64.43
C LEU A 88 -5.25 -12.38 -64.07
N ASP A 89 -4.39 -12.93 -63.22
CA ASP A 89 -2.97 -13.20 -63.46
C ASP A 89 -1.95 -12.08 -63.73
N LYS A 90 -0.88 -12.19 -62.93
CA LYS A 90 0.55 -12.24 -63.31
C LYS A 90 1.41 -10.98 -63.19
N LYS A 91 2.53 -11.24 -62.49
CA LYS A 91 3.93 -10.80 -62.70
C LYS A 91 4.34 -9.46 -62.07
N ILE A 92 5.21 -9.50 -61.05
CA ILE A 92 6.71 -9.56 -61.07
C ILE A 92 7.35 -8.17 -61.23
N ALA A 93 8.38 -7.93 -60.40
CA ALA A 93 9.47 -6.93 -60.44
C ALA A 93 9.24 -5.69 -59.55
N LYS A 94 9.97 -5.54 -58.44
CA LYS A 94 11.38 -5.09 -58.26
C LYS A 94 11.55 -3.57 -58.49
N ARG A 95 12.31 -2.95 -57.56
CA ARG A 95 12.86 -1.57 -57.48
C ARG A 95 12.01 -0.61 -56.63
N ASP A 96 12.59 0.34 -55.90
CA ASP A 96 13.99 0.64 -55.59
C ASP A 96 14.06 1.42 -54.25
N ARG A 97 15.26 1.44 -53.68
CA ARG A 97 15.72 2.30 -52.58
C ARG A 97 15.62 3.79 -52.95
N GLN A 98 15.23 4.61 -51.97
CA GLN A 98 15.80 5.93 -51.57
C GLN A 98 14.92 6.48 -50.42
N SER A 99 15.31 6.71 -49.16
CA SER A 99 16.41 7.46 -48.51
C SER A 99 16.37 8.98 -48.73
N GLU A 100 15.62 9.70 -47.88
CA GLU A 100 15.84 11.10 -47.44
C GLU A 100 15.22 11.22 -46.02
N GLU A 101 16.01 11.26 -44.94
CA GLU A 101 16.55 12.47 -44.29
C GLU A 101 15.49 13.51 -43.90
N MET A 102 14.96 13.38 -42.67
CA MET A 102 14.46 14.50 -41.89
C MET A 102 15.07 14.42 -40.49
N LYS A 103 16.05 15.28 -40.24
CA LYS A 103 16.70 15.49 -38.95
C LYS A 103 16.72 17.00 -38.71
N ASN A 104 16.00 17.45 -37.69
CA ASN A 104 16.28 18.61 -36.82
C ASN A 104 14.99 19.01 -36.09
N GLY A 105 14.75 18.33 -34.97
CA GLY A 105 13.84 18.78 -33.93
C GLY A 105 14.69 19.37 -32.80
N ASP A 106 14.60 20.68 -32.68
CA ASP A 106 15.16 21.54 -31.63
C ASP A 106 14.56 21.11 -30.29
N PHE A 107 15.36 20.48 -29.43
CA PHE A 107 14.97 20.17 -28.05
C PHE A 107 15.57 21.24 -27.15
N ALA A 108 14.69 22.06 -26.59
CA ALA A 108 15.00 22.92 -25.47
C ALA A 108 15.55 22.06 -24.33
N GLU A 109 16.79 22.36 -23.92
CA GLU A 109 17.39 21.84 -22.70
C GLU A 109 16.66 22.47 -21.51
N ASP A 110 15.67 21.75 -20.97
CA ASP A 110 15.21 21.99 -19.60
C ASP A 110 16.35 21.56 -18.67
N GLU A 111 16.87 22.52 -17.91
CA GLU A 111 17.87 22.33 -16.85
C GLU A 111 17.32 21.37 -15.78
N GLU A 112 17.61 20.08 -15.94
CA GLU A 112 17.42 19.09 -14.89
C GLU A 112 18.52 19.27 -13.82
N GLU A 113 18.15 19.85 -12.68
CA GLU A 113 18.94 19.76 -11.44
C GLU A 113 19.11 18.28 -11.06
N GLN A 114 20.28 17.75 -11.39
CA GLN A 114 20.78 16.48 -10.87
C GLN A 114 21.13 16.68 -9.39
N GLU A 115 20.20 16.39 -8.49
CA GLU A 115 20.57 16.07 -7.12
C GLU A 115 21.24 14.70 -7.12
N GLU A 116 22.55 14.68 -6.88
CA GLU A 116 23.36 13.47 -6.67
C GLU A 116 22.71 12.60 -5.59
N TYR A 117 22.42 11.35 -5.94
CA TYR A 117 22.06 10.30 -5.00
C TYR A 117 23.29 10.00 -4.14
N GLN A 118 23.38 10.63 -2.98
CA GLN A 118 24.16 10.08 -1.88
C GLN A 118 23.37 8.89 -1.32
N ASP A 119 23.86 7.72 -1.70
CA ASP A 119 23.66 6.46 -1.02
C ASP A 119 24.19 6.63 0.41
N ASP A 120 23.32 7.09 1.31
CA ASP A 120 23.55 7.04 2.76
C ASP A 120 23.49 5.56 3.17
N GLU A 121 24.55 4.82 2.83
CA GLU A 121 24.91 3.62 3.57
C GLU A 121 25.06 4.03 5.04
N GLU A 122 24.26 3.39 5.88
CA GLU A 122 24.23 3.55 7.33
C GLU A 122 25.60 3.23 7.95
N HIS A 123 26.52 4.19 7.91
CA HIS A 123 27.61 4.24 8.88
C HIS A 123 27.03 4.69 10.22
N MET A 124 26.82 3.71 11.10
CA MET A 124 26.65 3.87 12.55
C MET A 124 27.80 4.69 13.14
N ASN A 125 27.76 6.02 12.97
CA ASN A 125 28.53 6.93 13.79
C ASN A 125 27.75 7.15 15.08
N SER A 126 28.30 6.62 16.17
CA SER A 126 27.89 6.89 17.54
C SER A 126 28.22 8.33 17.90
N ASP A 127 27.50 9.28 17.31
CA ASP A 127 27.46 10.65 17.80
C ASP A 127 26.54 10.66 19.03
N VAL A 128 27.20 10.66 20.18
CA VAL A 128 26.63 10.90 21.49
C VAL A 128 26.05 12.31 21.50
N LEU A 129 24.81 12.45 21.04
CA LEU A 129 23.98 13.63 21.29
C LEU A 129 23.28 13.50 22.64
N PRO A 130 23.14 14.60 23.41
CA PRO A 130 22.72 14.56 24.79
C PRO A 130 21.19 14.51 24.87
N THR A 131 20.60 13.34 24.71
CA THR A 131 19.14 13.20 24.89
C THR A 131 18.82 12.85 26.33
N SER A 132 18.49 13.87 27.12
CA SER A 132 17.41 13.70 28.08
C SER A 132 16.16 13.35 27.28
N THR A 133 15.92 12.06 27.05
CA THR A 133 14.70 11.56 26.42
C THR A 133 13.57 11.72 27.42
N ALA A 134 13.00 12.92 27.48
CA ALA A 134 11.71 13.10 28.12
C ALA A 134 10.71 12.17 27.43
N ILE A 135 10.21 11.18 28.16
CA ILE A 135 9.16 10.27 27.72
C ILE A 135 7.95 11.15 27.39
N LEU A 136 7.56 11.21 26.11
CA LEU A 136 6.41 11.99 25.67
C LEU A 136 5.15 11.14 25.91
N ASN A 137 4.17 11.66 26.65
CA ASN A 137 2.88 10.98 26.81
C ASN A 137 1.89 11.42 25.71
N VAL A 138 0.71 10.77 25.65
CA VAL A 138 -0.33 11.07 24.65
C VAL A 138 -0.83 12.51 24.72
N LEU A 139 -0.94 13.08 25.93
CA LEU A 139 -1.42 14.46 26.10
C LEU A 139 -0.42 15.46 25.52
N ASP A 140 0.87 15.24 25.76
CA ASP A 140 1.95 16.07 25.21
C ASP A 140 2.03 15.94 23.67
N LEU A 141 1.78 14.74 23.13
CA LEU A 141 1.64 14.54 21.68
C LEU A 141 0.49 15.40 21.14
N ARG A 142 -0.71 15.27 21.71
CA ARG A 142 -1.92 15.98 21.25
C ARG A 142 -1.80 17.50 21.31
N GLN A 143 -1.12 18.03 22.32
CA GLN A 143 -0.85 19.47 22.40
C GLN A 143 -0.01 19.99 21.24
N LYS A 144 0.78 19.12 20.59
CA LYS A 144 1.64 19.47 19.46
C LYS A 144 1.00 19.14 18.11
N LEU A 145 -0.04 18.31 18.06
CA LEU A 145 -0.79 18.07 16.83
C LEU A 145 -1.46 19.37 16.34
N GLY A 146 -1.49 19.57 15.03
CA GLY A 146 -1.97 20.82 14.43
C GLY A 146 -0.96 21.98 14.51
N THR A 147 0.26 21.74 15.00
CA THR A 147 1.35 22.72 15.02
C THR A 147 2.47 22.32 14.05
N PRO A 148 3.39 23.24 13.68
CA PRO A 148 4.56 22.90 12.87
C PRO A 148 5.46 21.82 13.48
N ASP A 149 5.44 21.66 14.80
CA ASP A 149 6.23 20.66 15.53
C ASP A 149 5.54 19.29 15.63
N GLY A 150 4.31 19.16 15.10
CA GLY A 150 3.50 17.95 15.21
C GLY A 150 4.17 16.72 14.61
N ALA A 151 4.81 16.84 13.44
CA ALA A 151 5.53 15.72 12.82
C ALA A 151 6.68 15.19 13.70
N SER A 152 7.46 16.11 14.30
CA SER A 152 8.53 15.77 15.23
C SER A 152 7.98 15.12 16.51
N ALA A 153 6.83 15.60 17.00
CA ALA A 153 6.15 15.01 18.15
C ALA A 153 5.66 13.58 17.86
N ILE A 154 5.05 13.35 16.69
CA ILE A 154 4.63 12.02 16.21
C ILE A 154 5.84 11.10 16.15
N LYS A 155 6.91 11.50 15.46
CA LYS A 155 8.14 10.71 15.38
C LYS A 155 8.64 10.30 16.76
N ASN A 156 8.76 11.28 17.66
CA ASN A 156 9.26 11.06 19.00
C ASN A 156 8.33 10.17 19.82
N TYR A 157 7.01 10.25 19.66
CA TYR A 157 6.04 9.42 20.37
C TYR A 157 6.05 7.96 19.91
N PHE A 158 5.93 7.74 18.59
CA PHE A 158 5.80 6.39 18.03
C PHE A 158 7.13 5.62 17.93
N SER A 159 8.27 6.32 18.08
CA SER A 159 9.61 5.69 18.08
C SER A 159 10.19 5.44 19.47
N GLN A 160 9.46 5.73 20.55
CA GLN A 160 9.98 5.53 21.90
C GLN A 160 10.23 4.04 22.16
N LYS A 161 11.43 3.73 22.63
CA LYS A 161 11.74 2.42 23.18
C LYS A 161 11.35 2.42 24.64
N SER A 162 10.18 1.88 24.95
CA SER A 162 9.73 1.67 26.32
C SER A 162 9.02 0.31 26.42
N ASP A 163 8.83 -0.17 27.64
CA ASP A 163 8.03 -1.37 27.91
C ASP A 163 6.52 -1.11 27.70
N VAL A 164 6.13 0.16 27.55
CA VAL A 164 4.73 0.57 27.33
C VAL A 164 4.44 0.56 25.84
N ASP A 165 3.32 -0.07 25.49
CA ASP A 165 2.78 -0.05 24.14
C ASP A 165 2.11 1.29 23.82
N HIS A 166 2.93 2.24 23.37
CA HIS A 166 2.49 3.61 23.06
C HIS A 166 1.42 3.66 21.96
N VAL A 167 1.45 2.74 21.00
CA VAL A 167 0.42 2.70 19.93
C VAL A 167 -0.93 2.35 20.53
N SER A 168 -0.98 1.31 21.38
CA SER A 168 -2.20 0.95 22.10
C SER A 168 -2.65 2.02 23.09
N GLU A 169 -1.72 2.68 23.77
CA GLU A 169 -2.03 3.80 24.67
C GLU A 169 -2.71 4.95 23.92
N TYR A 170 -2.15 5.34 22.77
CA TYR A 170 -2.72 6.36 21.89
C TYR A 170 -4.15 6.03 21.47
N ILE A 171 -4.40 4.82 20.96
CA ILE A 171 -5.74 4.37 20.53
C ILE A 171 -6.73 4.34 21.69
N LYS A 172 -6.33 3.82 22.86
CA LYS A 172 -7.17 3.74 24.07
C LYS A 172 -7.56 5.11 24.60
N GLN A 173 -6.72 6.12 24.40
CA GLN A 173 -7.03 7.50 24.75
C GLN A 173 -7.85 8.24 23.67
N GLY A 174 -8.33 7.53 22.65
CA GLY A 174 -9.17 8.08 21.57
C GLY A 174 -8.39 8.62 20.38
N GLY A 175 -7.12 8.24 20.22
CA GLY A 175 -6.36 8.56 19.02
C GLY A 175 -6.90 7.80 17.80
N SER A 176 -6.84 8.41 16.62
CA SER A 176 -7.38 7.85 15.38
C SER A 176 -6.48 8.10 14.17
N VAL A 177 -6.76 7.45 13.04
CA VAL A 177 -6.06 7.71 11.79
C VAL A 177 -6.33 9.13 11.33
N SER A 178 -7.57 9.62 11.43
CA SER A 178 -7.93 11.00 11.05
C SER A 178 -7.15 12.06 11.83
N GLU A 179 -6.94 11.85 13.13
CA GLU A 179 -6.17 12.78 13.96
C GLU A 179 -4.72 12.93 13.44
N LEU A 180 -4.07 11.82 13.05
CA LEU A 180 -2.74 11.84 12.45
C LEU A 180 -2.74 12.39 11.01
N VAL A 181 -3.77 12.06 10.21
CA VAL A 181 -3.91 12.56 8.83
C VAL A 181 -4.02 14.08 8.81
N SER A 182 -4.71 14.70 9.77
CA SER A 182 -4.82 16.17 9.86
C SER A 182 -3.46 16.87 9.94
N GLN A 183 -2.41 16.18 10.41
CA GLN A 183 -1.07 16.74 10.43
C GLN A 183 -0.46 16.88 9.04
N LEU A 184 -0.91 16.09 8.06
CA LEU A 184 -0.43 16.16 6.67
C LEU A 184 -0.86 17.45 5.98
N ASP A 185 -1.99 18.05 6.37
CA ASP A 185 -2.47 19.33 5.82
C ASP A 185 -1.49 20.50 6.07
N LEU A 186 -0.62 20.35 7.07
CA LEU A 186 0.39 21.34 7.47
C LEU A 186 1.77 21.06 6.87
N LEU A 187 1.95 19.94 6.17
CA LEU A 187 3.24 19.46 5.70
C LEU A 187 3.31 19.49 4.17
N ASP A 188 4.51 19.76 3.66
CA ASP A 188 4.80 19.37 2.27
C ASP A 188 5.05 17.87 2.25
N ILE A 189 4.07 17.13 1.73
CA ILE A 189 4.05 15.67 1.65
C ILE A 189 5.26 15.13 0.89
N ARG A 190 5.86 15.92 0.01
CA ARG A 190 7.08 15.55 -0.74
C ARG A 190 8.35 15.69 0.08
N LYS A 191 8.30 16.17 1.33
CA LYS A 191 9.44 16.32 2.24
C LYS A 191 9.51 15.22 3.28
N GLY A 192 10.62 15.18 4.03
CA GLY A 192 10.91 14.09 4.97
C GLY A 192 9.94 13.98 6.14
N ALA A 193 9.39 15.11 6.63
CA ALA A 193 8.54 15.13 7.83
C ALA A 193 7.23 14.35 7.67
N ALA A 194 6.67 14.27 6.46
CA ALA A 194 5.45 13.49 6.21
C ALA A 194 5.67 11.97 6.38
N VAL A 195 6.91 11.50 6.23
CA VAL A 195 7.27 10.08 6.38
C VAL A 195 7.04 9.60 7.81
N ASP A 196 7.33 10.45 8.80
CA ASP A 196 7.09 10.13 10.21
C ASP A 196 5.59 9.95 10.49
N VAL A 197 4.74 10.76 9.85
CA VAL A 197 3.27 10.64 9.92
C VAL A 197 2.80 9.35 9.24
N PHE A 198 3.26 9.07 8.01
CA PHE A 198 2.91 7.83 7.32
C PHE A 198 3.33 6.57 8.07
N SER A 199 4.50 6.61 8.74
CA SER A 199 4.95 5.52 9.58
C SER A 199 4.03 5.30 10.78
N ALA A 200 3.64 6.38 11.47
CA ALA A 200 2.70 6.30 12.59
C ALA A 200 1.32 5.80 12.16
N LEU A 201 0.81 6.25 11.01
CA LEU A 201 -0.44 5.75 10.43
C LEU A 201 -0.42 4.23 10.24
N GLY A 202 0.65 3.70 9.62
CA GLY A 202 0.78 2.26 9.41
C GLY A 202 0.78 1.47 10.72
N LEU A 203 1.45 1.99 11.76
CA LEU A 203 1.45 1.36 13.09
C LEU A 203 0.07 1.37 13.73
N VAL A 204 -0.64 2.51 13.70
CA VAL A 204 -1.98 2.64 14.26
C VAL A 204 -2.97 1.72 13.55
N ILE A 205 -2.95 1.67 12.21
CA ILE A 205 -3.82 0.79 11.42
C ILE A 205 -3.62 -0.69 11.82
N LEU A 206 -2.37 -1.17 11.77
CA LEU A 206 -2.07 -2.56 12.11
C LEU A 206 -2.45 -2.89 13.55
N LYS A 207 -2.29 -1.92 14.47
CA LYS A 207 -2.64 -2.10 15.87
C LYS A 207 -4.14 -2.15 16.09
N CYS A 208 -4.91 -1.27 15.44
CA CYS A 208 -6.36 -1.28 15.44
C CYS A 208 -6.90 -2.62 14.94
N MET A 209 -6.42 -3.10 13.79
CA MET A 209 -6.85 -4.40 13.23
C MET A 209 -6.56 -5.57 14.17
N LYS A 210 -5.43 -5.53 14.89
CA LYS A 210 -5.00 -6.64 15.76
C LYS A 210 -5.69 -6.65 17.13
N GLU A 211 -5.88 -5.48 17.74
CA GLU A 211 -6.26 -5.36 19.16
C GLU A 211 -7.57 -4.63 19.39
N PHE A 212 -8.12 -3.97 18.38
CA PHE A 212 -9.35 -3.18 18.47
C PHE A 212 -10.29 -3.45 17.28
N PRO A 213 -10.70 -4.72 17.04
CA PRO A 213 -11.54 -5.09 15.90
C PRO A 213 -12.90 -4.38 15.91
N ASP A 214 -13.41 -4.00 17.08
CA ASP A 214 -14.66 -3.23 17.22
C ASP A 214 -14.60 -1.84 16.53
N ARG A 215 -13.39 -1.34 16.22
CA ARG A 215 -13.16 -0.07 15.51
C ARG A 215 -12.93 -0.25 14.01
N GLU A 216 -13.05 -1.46 13.47
CA GLU A 216 -12.73 -1.75 12.06
C GLU A 216 -13.54 -0.88 11.09
N HIS A 217 -14.84 -0.69 11.34
CA HIS A 217 -15.70 0.14 10.49
C HIS A 217 -15.26 1.61 10.46
N GLU A 218 -14.97 2.20 11.63
CA GLU A 218 -14.45 3.57 11.73
C GLU A 218 -13.11 3.69 11.01
N LEU A 219 -12.18 2.77 11.31
CA LEU A 219 -10.87 2.71 10.66
C LEU A 219 -10.98 2.63 9.13
N ALA A 220 -11.94 1.86 8.61
CA ALA A 220 -12.14 1.70 7.19
C ALA A 220 -12.58 3.00 6.51
N GLU A 221 -13.50 3.76 7.12
CA GLU A 221 -13.92 5.06 6.57
C GLU A 221 -12.80 6.11 6.66
N GLU A 222 -12.03 6.15 7.77
CA GLU A 222 -10.86 7.05 7.88
C GLU A 222 -9.80 6.73 6.80
N CYS A 223 -9.54 5.44 6.55
CA CYS A 223 -8.60 5.01 5.51
C CYS A 223 -9.10 5.30 4.09
N LYS A 224 -10.41 5.22 3.86
CA LYS A 224 -11.04 5.56 2.57
C LYS A 224 -10.91 7.04 2.25
N GLU A 225 -11.10 7.90 3.25
CA GLU A 225 -10.84 9.34 3.12
C GLU A 225 -9.36 9.60 2.84
N PHE A 226 -8.46 8.96 3.59
CA PHE A 226 -7.01 9.05 3.37
C PHE A 226 -6.63 8.68 1.93
N ILE A 227 -7.11 7.55 1.41
CA ILE A 227 -6.84 7.13 0.03
C ILE A 227 -7.32 8.21 -0.94
N THR A 228 -8.54 8.69 -0.76
CA THR A 228 -9.17 9.69 -1.65
C THR A 228 -8.34 10.97 -1.74
N ASN A 229 -7.81 11.44 -0.62
CA ASN A 229 -7.10 12.71 -0.54
C ASN A 229 -5.61 12.60 -0.91
N TYR A 230 -4.96 11.47 -0.60
CA TYR A 230 -3.50 11.39 -0.59
C TYR A 230 -2.88 10.37 -1.54
N ILE A 231 -3.60 9.35 -2.04
CA ILE A 231 -2.95 8.23 -2.76
C ILE A 231 -2.20 8.65 -4.03
N ASN A 232 -2.70 9.67 -4.75
CA ASN A 232 -2.04 10.22 -5.93
C ASN A 232 -0.68 10.87 -5.60
N GLN A 233 -0.54 11.38 -4.38
CA GLN A 233 0.71 11.97 -3.89
C GLN A 233 1.70 10.89 -3.40
N LEU A 234 1.20 9.70 -3.06
CA LEU A 234 2.04 8.57 -2.62
C LEU A 234 2.70 7.84 -3.80
N SER A 235 2.05 7.76 -4.97
CA SER A 235 2.62 7.07 -6.14
C SER A 235 4.02 7.60 -6.55
N PRO A 236 4.25 8.93 -6.66
CA PRO A 236 5.58 9.47 -6.93
C PRO A 236 6.65 9.09 -5.89
N MET A 237 6.27 8.82 -4.65
CA MET A 237 7.20 8.43 -3.58
C MET A 237 7.75 7.01 -3.72
N LEU A 238 7.11 6.20 -4.57
CA LEU A 238 7.58 4.86 -4.90
C LEU A 238 8.59 4.87 -6.06
N SER A 239 8.78 6.01 -6.72
CA SER A 239 9.72 6.16 -7.83
C SER A 239 11.17 5.92 -7.40
N GLN A 240 12.00 5.46 -8.33
CA GLN A 240 13.43 5.24 -8.12
C GLN A 240 14.13 6.46 -7.50
N LYS A 241 13.68 7.68 -7.84
CA LYS A 241 14.26 8.94 -7.38
C LYS A 241 14.04 9.27 -5.90
N THR A 242 13.12 8.59 -5.23
CA THR A 242 12.76 8.90 -3.83
C THR A 242 13.69 8.19 -2.85
N ALA A 243 13.97 8.79 -1.69
CA ALA A 243 14.79 8.14 -0.65
C ALA A 243 14.22 6.75 -0.23
N LEU A 244 15.12 5.79 0.01
CA LEU A 244 14.82 4.39 0.31
C LEU A 244 13.80 4.22 1.44
N ASN A 245 14.03 4.90 2.58
CA ASN A 245 13.16 4.83 3.75
C ASN A 245 11.70 5.20 3.40
N ARG A 246 11.49 6.21 2.54
CA ARG A 246 10.14 6.64 2.17
C ARG A 246 9.41 5.55 1.39
N LYS A 247 10.08 4.93 0.41
CA LYS A 247 9.53 3.81 -0.35
C LYS A 247 9.10 2.68 0.58
N LYS A 248 9.99 2.30 1.52
CA LYS A 248 9.69 1.26 2.52
C LYS A 248 8.46 1.63 3.36
N THR A 249 8.36 2.87 3.85
CA THR A 249 7.22 3.34 4.64
C THR A 249 5.92 3.35 3.85
N ILE A 250 5.92 3.85 2.62
CA ILE A 250 4.72 3.90 1.78
C ILE A 250 4.23 2.49 1.43
N LEU A 251 5.12 1.56 1.09
CA LEU A 251 4.73 0.17 0.85
C LEU A 251 4.08 -0.45 2.09
N LYS A 252 4.69 -0.30 3.27
CA LYS A 252 4.12 -0.82 4.53
C LYS A 252 2.74 -0.22 4.83
N LEU A 253 2.57 1.09 4.66
CA LEU A 253 1.31 1.77 4.87
C LEU A 253 0.22 1.26 3.91
N LEU A 254 0.54 1.18 2.61
CA LEU A 254 -0.42 0.70 1.62
C LEU A 254 -0.79 -0.78 1.84
N SER A 255 0.16 -1.62 2.25
CA SER A 255 -0.13 -3.01 2.63
C SER A 255 -1.07 -3.09 3.83
N ALA A 256 -0.84 -2.26 4.85
CA ALA A 256 -1.70 -2.20 6.03
C ALA A 256 -3.12 -1.77 5.68
N ILE A 257 -3.29 -0.73 4.85
CA ILE A 257 -4.59 -0.25 4.39
C ILE A 257 -5.32 -1.30 3.55
N ALA A 258 -4.62 -1.92 2.59
CA ALA A 258 -5.21 -2.94 1.72
C ALA A 258 -5.75 -4.13 2.52
N SER A 259 -5.08 -4.49 3.62
CA SER A 259 -5.44 -5.65 4.44
C SER A 259 -6.72 -5.45 5.27
N ILE A 260 -7.25 -4.23 5.38
CA ILE A 260 -8.42 -3.94 6.25
C ILE A 260 -9.69 -4.56 5.67
N SER A 261 -10.00 -4.29 4.39
CA SER A 261 -11.25 -4.75 3.78
C SER A 261 -11.16 -4.85 2.26
N ASP A 262 -12.02 -5.68 1.66
CA ASP A 262 -12.12 -5.81 0.20
C ASP A 262 -12.38 -4.46 -0.49
N GLY A 263 -13.14 -3.56 0.14
CA GLY A 263 -13.46 -2.25 -0.41
C GLY A 263 -12.22 -1.35 -0.52
N LEU A 264 -11.41 -1.29 0.54
CA LEU A 264 -10.16 -0.52 0.55
C LEU A 264 -9.12 -1.11 -0.40
N ALA A 265 -8.98 -2.44 -0.41
CA ALA A 265 -8.13 -3.15 -1.36
C ALA A 265 -8.45 -2.77 -2.81
N LEU A 266 -9.75 -2.82 -3.19
CA LEU A 266 -10.20 -2.42 -4.53
C LEU A 266 -9.97 -0.94 -4.82
N GLN A 267 -10.13 -0.07 -3.83
CA GLN A 267 -9.90 1.37 -3.99
C GLN A 267 -8.41 1.65 -4.23
N VAL A 268 -7.51 1.06 -3.45
CA VAL A 268 -6.05 1.16 -3.66
C VAL A 268 -5.69 0.67 -5.06
N LEU A 269 -6.17 -0.51 -5.47
CA LEU A 269 -5.92 -1.03 -6.81
C LEU A 269 -6.48 -0.13 -7.91
N SER A 270 -7.59 0.56 -7.67
CA SER A 270 -8.22 1.40 -8.69
C SER A 270 -7.49 2.72 -8.90
N VAL A 271 -6.99 3.34 -7.83
CA VAL A 271 -6.38 4.68 -7.89
C VAL A 271 -4.86 4.63 -7.96
N LEU A 272 -4.20 3.63 -7.36
CA LEU A 272 -2.74 3.53 -7.42
C LEU A 272 -2.29 3.09 -8.82
N ASP A 273 -1.67 4.01 -9.54
CA ASP A 273 -1.03 3.76 -10.82
C ASP A 273 0.49 3.83 -10.68
N LEU A 274 1.16 2.73 -11.03
CA LEU A 274 2.61 2.60 -11.00
C LEU A 274 3.10 2.33 -12.42
N LYS A 275 4.06 3.13 -12.86
CA LYS A 275 4.69 2.93 -14.16
C LYS A 275 5.53 1.65 -14.16
N LYS A 276 5.69 1.07 -15.35
CA LYS A 276 6.41 -0.19 -15.57
C LYS A 276 7.81 -0.18 -14.94
N ASP A 277 8.59 0.86 -15.19
CA ASP A 277 9.93 1.09 -14.65
C ASP A 277 9.95 1.10 -13.12
N VAL A 278 8.99 1.78 -12.48
CA VAL A 278 8.84 1.78 -11.02
C VAL A 278 8.58 0.37 -10.49
N ILE A 279 7.67 -0.38 -11.13
CA ILE A 279 7.34 -1.75 -10.71
C ILE A 279 8.57 -2.66 -10.76
N TYR A 280 9.34 -2.62 -11.85
CA TYR A 280 10.56 -3.44 -11.97
C TYR A 280 11.62 -3.03 -10.95
N TYR A 281 11.79 -1.73 -10.69
CA TYR A 281 12.69 -1.26 -9.64
C TYR A 281 12.28 -1.75 -8.25
N LEU A 282 10.97 -1.69 -7.92
CA LEU A 282 10.47 -2.19 -6.64
C LEU A 282 10.64 -3.72 -6.49
N ALA A 283 10.69 -4.45 -7.60
CA ALA A 283 10.85 -5.90 -7.64
C ALA A 283 12.31 -6.38 -7.80
N GLU A 284 13.27 -5.46 -7.91
CA GLU A 284 14.69 -5.76 -8.16
C GLU A 284 15.38 -6.42 -6.95
N HIS A 285 16.24 -7.40 -7.21
CA HIS A 285 17.03 -8.09 -6.18
C HIS A 285 18.34 -7.37 -5.86
N ASN A 286 18.24 -6.32 -5.05
CA ASN A 286 19.44 -5.58 -4.62
C ASN A 286 20.16 -6.24 -3.43
N ASN A 287 19.43 -6.84 -2.49
CA ASN A 287 20.01 -7.58 -1.36
C ASN A 287 19.07 -8.70 -0.89
N PRO A 288 19.28 -9.96 -1.32
CA PRO A 288 18.37 -11.07 -1.00
C PRO A 288 18.41 -11.53 0.47
N LEU A 289 19.34 -11.02 1.27
CA LEU A 289 19.44 -11.33 2.71
C LEU A 289 18.80 -10.25 3.59
N ASP A 290 18.46 -9.08 3.05
CA ASP A 290 17.74 -8.04 3.78
C ASP A 290 16.25 -8.40 3.85
N GLU A 291 15.81 -8.90 5.01
CA GLU A 291 14.40 -9.19 5.33
C GLU A 291 13.48 -7.96 5.21
N SER A 292 14.07 -6.75 5.21
CA SER A 292 13.38 -5.49 5.05
C SER A 292 13.57 -4.86 3.66
N SER A 293 14.09 -5.60 2.69
CA SER A 293 14.36 -5.09 1.34
C SER A 293 13.10 -4.56 0.66
N ILE A 294 13.25 -3.60 -0.26
CA ILE A 294 12.13 -3.05 -1.03
C ILE A 294 11.33 -4.18 -1.71
N ARG A 295 12.03 -5.15 -2.29
CA ARG A 295 11.42 -6.30 -2.97
C ARG A 295 10.52 -7.12 -2.05
N ILE A 296 10.96 -7.38 -0.81
CA ILE A 296 10.12 -8.09 0.17
C ILE A 296 8.90 -7.26 0.52
N LEU A 297 9.06 -5.95 0.79
CA LEU A 297 7.94 -5.07 1.11
C LEU A 297 6.96 -4.93 -0.07
N PHE A 298 7.45 -4.88 -1.31
CA PHE A 298 6.63 -4.87 -2.51
C PHE A 298 5.90 -6.19 -2.69
N SER A 299 6.55 -7.33 -2.40
CA SER A 299 5.90 -8.64 -2.40
C SER A 299 4.81 -8.73 -1.34
N GLN A 300 5.06 -8.21 -0.12
CA GLN A 300 4.07 -8.14 0.95
C GLN A 300 2.87 -7.25 0.56
N PHE A 301 3.13 -6.13 -0.12
CA PHE A 301 2.08 -5.28 -0.69
C PHE A 301 1.24 -6.01 -1.74
N LEU A 302 1.83 -6.83 -2.60
CA LEU A 302 1.04 -7.63 -3.54
C LEU A 302 0.26 -8.75 -2.82
N LEU A 303 0.87 -9.37 -1.79
CA LEU A 303 0.21 -10.40 -0.98
C LEU A 303 -0.96 -9.86 -0.16
N SER A 304 -0.94 -8.59 0.27
CA SER A 304 -2.06 -7.99 1.00
C SER A 304 -3.34 -7.86 0.16
N PHE A 305 -3.30 -8.08 -1.16
CA PHE A 305 -4.51 -8.16 -2.00
C PHE A 305 -4.98 -9.59 -2.25
N ILE A 306 -4.20 -10.60 -1.81
CA ILE A 306 -4.45 -12.02 -2.06
C ILE A 306 -4.92 -12.70 -0.78
N VAL A 307 -4.25 -12.43 0.34
CA VAL A 307 -4.56 -13.06 1.63
C VAL A 307 -5.80 -12.40 2.23
N GLY A 308 -6.79 -13.21 2.61
CA GLY A 308 -7.99 -12.71 3.31
C GLY A 308 -9.04 -12.03 2.42
N HIS A 309 -8.78 -11.87 1.12
CA HIS A 309 -9.66 -11.16 0.20
C HIS A 309 -10.46 -12.05 -0.74
N ASN A 310 -11.59 -11.52 -1.23
CA ASN A 310 -12.43 -12.22 -2.19
C ASN A 310 -11.86 -12.21 -3.62
N ALA A 311 -12.42 -13.05 -4.50
CA ALA A 311 -11.96 -13.22 -5.87
C ALA A 311 -12.00 -11.92 -6.72
N LYS A 312 -12.85 -10.94 -6.40
CA LYS A 312 -12.91 -9.66 -7.12
C LYS A 312 -11.63 -8.86 -6.93
N VAL A 313 -11.09 -8.82 -5.70
CA VAL A 313 -9.82 -8.14 -5.39
C VAL A 313 -8.68 -8.79 -6.16
N VAL A 314 -8.60 -10.13 -6.11
CA VAL A 314 -7.56 -10.91 -6.80
C VAL A 314 -7.62 -10.70 -8.32
N ASN A 315 -8.82 -10.75 -8.91
CA ASN A 315 -9.00 -10.48 -10.34
C ASN A 315 -8.56 -9.06 -10.70
N ARG A 316 -8.92 -8.07 -9.88
CA ARG A 316 -8.51 -6.68 -10.08
C ARG A 316 -6.99 -6.49 -9.99
N LEU A 317 -6.32 -7.23 -9.11
CA LEU A 317 -4.85 -7.27 -9.07
C LEU A 317 -4.28 -7.89 -10.35
N CYS A 318 -4.83 -9.00 -10.83
CA CYS A 318 -4.38 -9.66 -12.07
C CYS A 318 -4.53 -8.78 -13.32
N GLU A 319 -5.47 -7.83 -13.32
CA GLU A 319 -5.62 -6.83 -14.39
C GLU A 319 -4.47 -5.80 -14.41
N LYS A 320 -3.76 -5.61 -13.29
CA LYS A 320 -2.60 -4.71 -13.22
C LYS A 320 -1.40 -5.36 -13.91
N LYS A 321 -1.19 -4.97 -15.16
CA LYS A 321 -0.05 -5.43 -15.98
C LYS A 321 1.26 -5.22 -15.23
N TYR A 322 2.15 -6.21 -15.31
CA TYR A 322 3.50 -6.23 -14.73
C TYR A 322 3.60 -6.35 -13.20
N TRP A 323 2.56 -6.08 -12.41
CA TRP A 323 2.66 -6.08 -10.94
C TRP A 323 3.09 -7.44 -10.39
N ILE A 324 2.29 -8.49 -10.64
CA ILE A 324 2.65 -9.86 -10.26
C ILE A 324 3.84 -10.39 -11.09
N PRO A 325 3.86 -10.26 -12.44
CA PRO A 325 4.95 -10.80 -13.23
C PRO A 325 6.34 -10.28 -12.87
N ALA A 326 6.47 -9.05 -12.36
CA ALA A 326 7.75 -8.47 -11.99
C ALA A 326 8.42 -9.18 -10.80
N LEU A 327 7.69 -9.97 -10.01
CA LEU A 327 8.26 -10.72 -8.89
C LEU A 327 9.04 -11.98 -9.32
N PHE A 328 8.81 -12.50 -10.52
CA PHE A 328 9.38 -13.79 -10.93
C PHE A 328 10.80 -13.73 -11.53
N PRO A 329 11.20 -12.70 -12.30
CA PRO A 329 12.56 -12.60 -12.81
C PRO A 329 13.60 -12.79 -11.70
N GLU A 330 14.69 -13.48 -12.04
CA GLU A 330 15.85 -13.69 -11.17
C GLU A 330 15.53 -14.42 -9.85
N MET A 331 14.39 -15.11 -9.75
CA MET A 331 14.20 -16.08 -8.69
C MET A 331 15.25 -17.20 -8.84
N LYS A 332 15.93 -17.55 -7.75
CA LYS A 332 17.07 -18.49 -7.71
C LYS A 332 16.82 -19.86 -8.35
N TYR A 333 15.55 -20.22 -8.56
CA TYR A 333 15.10 -21.47 -9.17
C TYR A 333 14.48 -21.31 -10.56
N ASP A 334 14.36 -20.08 -11.07
CA ASP A 334 13.90 -19.76 -12.42
C ASP A 334 15.09 -19.92 -13.40
N LEU A 335 15.63 -21.13 -13.43
CA LEU A 335 16.76 -21.55 -14.28
C LEU A 335 16.27 -22.19 -15.58
N PHE A 336 15.24 -21.62 -16.20
CA PHE A 336 14.88 -21.95 -17.57
C PHE A 336 15.15 -20.73 -18.46
N ASN A 337 16.43 -20.61 -18.85
CA ASN A 337 16.84 -19.83 -20.02
C ASN A 337 16.50 -20.57 -21.31
#